data_AF-A0A109FAV8-F1
#
_entry.id   AF-A0A109FAV8-F1
#
_cell.length_a   1.000
_cell.length_b   1.000
_cell.length_c   1.000
_cell.angle_alpha   90.00
_cell.angle_beta   90.00
_cell.angle_gamma   90.00
#
_symmetry.space_group_name_H-M   'P 1'
#
loop_
_entity.id
_entity.type
_entity.pdbx_description
1 polymer ?
#
loop_
_entity_poly.entity_id
_entity_poly.type
_entity_poly.pdbx_seq_one_letter_code
_entity_poly.pdbx_strand_id
1 'polypeptide(L)'
;MARGKGTPRRTRDLADDDDDMSPVSRSPSNAISSPRRAAAGAAAQGTSSPSRLALNHTGNPAAPEKPTRGPLPPSAETTYHQRLRQILVDHRKARRAWIELVIRGLIGRTRAVLELWVDVELALKAIDKQKTVTSSNVRAGYLFAQSAKLSEQIAAVEAVFSNLEDIVANMQSTCERVEYLVIETAKTRGTVFAFREAMWVTWPLARFADGIQSLSMPYIQSLALVRSLLDTLLTFPPLPTSTPPTPFEAESAPTTPATRKSPAEPVKTRPSNEEIQAAMSLLAVQPLLPGKASDWGNDGWEEVLAVEVGGWER
;
A
#
# COMPACT_ATOMS: atom_id res chain seq x y z
N MET A 1 17.08 10.26 -56.87
CA MET A 1 17.70 8.91 -56.98
C MET A 1 18.96 8.88 -56.12
N ALA A 2 19.31 7.70 -55.57
CA ALA A 2 20.41 7.38 -54.63
C ALA A 2 20.21 7.91 -53.18
N ARG A 3 19.87 7.16 -52.12
CA ARG A 3 20.27 5.87 -51.51
C ARG A 3 21.70 5.81 -50.95
N GLY A 4 21.79 5.66 -49.61
CA GLY A 4 22.94 5.13 -48.84
C GLY A 4 22.85 5.58 -47.37
N LYS A 5 22.23 4.86 -46.41
CA LYS A 5 22.57 3.60 -45.71
C LYS A 5 23.90 3.63 -44.93
N GLY A 6 23.81 3.44 -43.60
CA GLY A 6 24.90 2.89 -42.79
C GLY A 6 24.89 3.29 -41.31
N THR A 7 24.12 2.60 -40.46
CA THR A 7 24.31 2.58 -38.99
C THR A 7 25.03 1.29 -38.58
N PRO A 8 25.98 1.32 -37.62
CA PRO A 8 26.70 0.13 -37.19
C PRO A 8 25.92 -0.69 -36.16
N ARG A 9 26.00 -2.00 -36.38
CA ARG A 9 25.40 -3.12 -35.66
C ARG A 9 26.22 -3.40 -34.39
N ARG A 10 25.60 -3.27 -33.21
CA ARG A 10 26.24 -3.66 -31.94
C ARG A 10 26.00 -5.16 -31.71
N THR A 11 27.07 -5.93 -31.77
CA THR A 11 27.14 -7.34 -31.38
C THR A 11 26.80 -7.50 -29.90
N ARG A 12 25.94 -8.46 -29.62
CA ARG A 12 25.55 -8.89 -28.27
C ARG A 12 26.17 -10.27 -28.12
N ASP A 13 27.27 -10.34 -27.39
CA ASP A 13 27.93 -11.60 -27.06
C ASP A 13 27.04 -12.38 -26.09
N LEU A 14 26.84 -13.64 -26.46
CA LEU A 14 26.30 -14.71 -25.65
C LEU A 14 27.35 -15.08 -24.60
N ALA A 15 26.94 -15.10 -23.33
CA ALA A 15 27.63 -15.88 -22.32
C ALA A 15 26.64 -16.97 -21.87
N ASP A 16 26.99 -18.19 -22.28
CA ASP A 16 26.57 -19.44 -21.67
C ASP A 16 27.00 -19.44 -20.19
N ASP A 17 26.06 -19.75 -19.30
CA ASP A 17 26.38 -20.26 -17.96
C ASP A 17 25.38 -21.40 -17.69
N ASP A 18 25.85 -22.60 -18.00
CA ASP A 18 25.25 -23.89 -17.67
C ASP A 18 25.38 -24.17 -16.16
N ASP A 19 24.31 -24.79 -15.63
CA ASP A 19 24.31 -25.84 -14.61
C ASP A 19 25.25 -25.74 -13.39
N ASP A 20 24.67 -25.40 -12.24
CA ASP A 20 25.05 -26.11 -11.00
C ASP A 20 23.81 -26.45 -10.15
N MET A 21 23.41 -27.72 -10.29
CA MET A 21 22.44 -28.44 -9.49
C MET A 21 23.13 -28.96 -8.24
N SER A 22 22.72 -28.51 -7.05
CA SER A 22 23.06 -29.16 -5.78
C SER A 22 22.16 -28.71 -4.62
N PRO A 23 22.02 -29.52 -3.54
CA PRO A 23 20.72 -30.06 -3.16
C PRO A 23 20.12 -29.52 -1.87
N VAL A 24 18.82 -29.81 -1.76
CA VAL A 24 17.98 -29.83 -0.55
C VAL A 24 18.72 -30.37 0.68
N SER A 25 18.75 -29.59 1.77
CA SER A 25 18.69 -30.13 3.14
C SER A 25 18.40 -29.06 4.21
N ARG A 26 17.30 -29.31 4.95
CA ARG A 26 17.14 -29.25 6.42
C ARG A 26 17.20 -27.86 7.08
N SER A 27 16.41 -27.49 8.09
CA SER A 27 15.32 -28.04 8.90
C SER A 27 14.88 -26.86 9.82
N PRO A 28 14.33 -27.03 11.04
CA PRO A 28 12.90 -27.17 11.36
C PRO A 28 12.41 -26.08 12.35
N SER A 29 11.16 -26.25 12.83
CA SER A 29 10.64 -25.81 14.15
C SER A 29 9.63 -24.65 14.13
N ASN A 30 8.39 -24.93 14.55
CA ASN A 30 8.02 -24.60 15.92
C ASN A 30 6.73 -25.32 16.33
N ALA A 31 6.91 -26.33 17.18
CA ALA A 31 5.84 -26.99 17.90
C ALA A 31 5.36 -26.08 19.03
N ILE A 32 4.04 -25.97 19.12
CA ILE A 32 3.29 -25.37 20.21
C ILE A 32 3.41 -26.31 21.42
N SER A 33 3.91 -25.81 22.55
CA SER A 33 3.81 -26.48 23.85
C SER A 33 3.87 -25.44 24.98
N SER A 34 2.70 -25.15 25.55
CA SER A 34 2.51 -24.78 26.96
C SER A 34 2.30 -26.08 27.77
N PRO A 35 2.16 -26.09 29.11
CA PRO A 35 2.67 -25.23 30.20
C PRO A 35 3.33 -26.07 31.34
N ARG A 36 4.12 -25.47 32.26
CA ARG A 36 4.13 -25.94 33.67
C ARG A 36 4.81 -24.98 34.66
N ARG A 37 4.30 -25.13 35.88
CA ARG A 37 4.41 -24.37 37.13
C ARG A 37 5.34 -25.11 38.10
N ALA A 38 6.23 -24.41 38.80
CA ALA A 38 6.80 -24.71 40.14
C ALA A 38 7.82 -23.60 40.47
N ALA A 39 7.63 -22.74 41.47
CA ALA A 39 7.76 -22.96 42.93
C ALA A 39 9.24 -22.96 43.43
N ALA A 40 9.53 -21.94 44.24
CA ALA A 40 10.42 -21.89 45.41
C ALA A 40 11.90 -22.29 45.30
N GLY A 41 12.80 -21.43 45.83
CA GLY A 41 14.12 -21.86 46.30
C GLY A 41 15.20 -20.79 46.37
N ALA A 42 15.32 -20.15 47.54
CA ALA A 42 16.56 -19.83 48.27
C ALA A 42 17.82 -19.24 47.58
N ALA A 43 18.16 -18.03 48.03
CA ALA A 43 19.39 -17.65 48.73
C ALA A 43 20.80 -17.85 48.13
N ALA A 44 21.54 -16.74 48.19
CA ALA A 44 22.92 -16.57 48.68
C ALA A 44 24.10 -16.52 47.67
N GLN A 45 24.97 -15.54 47.95
CA GLN A 45 26.38 -15.37 47.57
C GLN A 45 26.63 -15.02 46.09
N GLY A 46 27.22 -13.88 45.71
CA GLY A 46 28.33 -13.17 46.33
C GLY A 46 29.61 -13.49 45.57
N THR A 47 29.95 -12.72 44.54
CA THR A 47 31.34 -12.56 44.05
C THR A 47 31.50 -11.21 43.36
N SER A 48 32.26 -10.35 44.01
CA SER A 48 32.88 -9.16 43.48
C SER A 48 33.99 -9.54 42.48
N SER A 49 34.11 -8.79 41.39
CA SER A 49 35.30 -8.80 40.54
C SER A 49 35.46 -7.49 39.77
N PRO A 50 36.71 -7.10 39.46
CA PRO A 50 37.21 -5.79 39.85
C PRO A 50 37.42 -4.82 38.68
N SER A 51 37.58 -3.56 39.08
CA SER A 51 38.20 -2.45 38.36
C SER A 51 39.15 -2.86 37.23
N ARG A 52 38.79 -2.47 36.00
CA ARG A 52 39.76 -2.17 34.95
C ARG A 52 39.71 -0.67 34.67
N LEU A 53 40.63 0.04 35.31
CA LEU A 53 41.05 1.38 34.95
C LEU A 53 41.72 1.30 33.57
N ALA A 54 40.97 1.61 32.51
CA ALA A 54 41.52 1.86 31.19
C ALA A 54 41.67 3.38 31.00
N LEU A 55 42.84 3.89 31.38
CA LEU A 55 43.34 5.20 30.98
C LEU A 55 43.77 5.11 29.51
N ASN A 56 42.89 5.48 28.58
CA ASN A 56 43.27 5.74 27.19
C ASN A 56 42.78 7.14 26.80
N HIS A 57 43.52 8.16 27.24
CA HIS A 57 43.52 9.49 26.63
C HIS A 57 44.45 9.47 25.41
N THR A 58 43.91 9.07 24.26
CA THR A 58 44.45 9.50 22.96
C THR A 58 43.44 10.47 22.38
N GLY A 59 43.79 11.75 22.44
CA GLY A 59 42.98 12.85 21.94
C GLY A 59 42.84 12.74 20.43
N ASN A 60 41.74 12.13 20.00
CA ASN A 60 41.26 12.28 18.63
C ASN A 60 40.69 13.71 18.54
N PRO A 61 41.18 14.58 17.62
CA PRO A 61 40.63 15.92 17.46
C PRO A 61 39.14 15.77 17.17
N ALA A 62 38.32 16.25 18.10
CA ALA A 62 36.87 16.16 18.04
C ALA A 62 36.42 16.67 16.66
N ALA A 63 35.88 15.77 15.85
CA ALA A 63 35.20 16.15 14.63
C ALA A 63 34.21 17.25 14.98
N PRO A 64 34.12 18.34 14.18
CA PRO A 64 33.31 19.49 14.49
C PRO A 64 31.90 19.00 14.87
N GLU A 65 31.48 19.33 16.10
CA GLU A 65 30.16 18.96 16.60
C GLU A 65 29.16 19.44 15.56
N LYS A 66 28.53 18.49 14.87
CA LYS A 66 27.45 18.82 13.95
C LYS A 66 26.44 19.61 14.77
N PRO A 67 26.05 20.81 14.34
CA PRO A 67 25.16 21.67 15.12
C PRO A 67 23.95 20.85 15.54
N THR A 68 23.66 20.85 16.84
CA THR A 68 22.55 20.12 17.45
C THR A 68 21.28 20.56 16.72
N ARG A 69 20.80 19.72 15.81
CA ARG A 69 19.71 20.07 14.90
C ARG A 69 18.40 19.72 15.57
N GLY A 70 17.71 20.76 15.98
CA GLY A 70 16.44 20.68 16.68
C GLY A 70 16.35 21.89 17.60
N PRO A 71 15.16 22.43 17.82
CA PRO A 71 15.02 23.59 18.68
C PRO A 71 15.32 23.30 20.16
N LEU A 72 15.23 22.03 20.57
CA LEU A 72 15.64 21.56 21.89
C LEU A 72 16.75 20.51 21.74
N PRO A 73 17.79 20.52 22.58
CA PRO A 73 18.75 19.43 22.62
C PRO A 73 18.06 18.14 23.11
N PRO A 74 18.47 16.95 22.62
CA PRO A 74 17.86 15.67 23.02
C PRO A 74 17.85 15.42 24.54
N SER A 75 18.79 16.02 25.28
CA SER A 75 18.88 15.94 26.74
C SER A 75 17.78 16.70 27.47
N ALA A 76 17.15 17.70 26.83
CA ALA A 76 16.06 18.49 27.40
C ALA A 76 14.67 17.88 27.14
N GLU A 77 14.61 16.83 26.32
CA GLU A 77 13.35 16.21 25.92
C GLU A 77 12.79 15.30 27.01
N THR A 78 11.51 15.50 27.31
CA THR A 78 10.78 14.53 28.12
C THR A 78 10.43 13.28 27.31
N THR A 79 10.06 12.20 28.00
CA THR A 79 9.58 10.97 27.37
C THR A 79 8.39 11.19 26.44
N TYR A 80 7.54 12.19 26.71
CA TYR A 80 6.40 12.53 25.85
C TYR A 80 6.84 13.14 24.50
N HIS A 81 7.93 13.93 24.48
CA HIS A 81 8.51 14.47 23.25
C HIS A 81 9.03 13.34 22.35
N GLN A 82 9.78 12.42 22.95
CA GLN A 82 10.35 11.28 22.23
C GLN A 82 9.26 10.37 21.65
N ARG A 83 8.22 10.07 22.43
CA ARG A 83 7.06 9.28 21.96
C ARG A 83 6.30 10.00 20.86
N LEU A 84 6.01 11.29 21.01
CA LEU A 84 5.33 12.08 19.99
C LEU A 84 6.14 12.09 18.69
N ARG A 85 7.45 12.35 18.76
CA ARG A 85 8.34 12.32 17.58
C ARG A 85 8.22 11.00 16.84
N GLN A 86 8.31 9.87 17.55
CA GLN A 86 8.22 8.57 16.91
C GLN A 86 6.89 8.40 16.17
N ILE A 87 5.77 8.81 16.79
CA ILE A 87 4.44 8.75 16.15
C ILE A 87 4.39 9.63 14.89
N LEU A 88 4.97 10.84 14.93
CA LEU A 88 5.01 11.75 13.78
C LEU A 88 5.85 11.18 12.61
N VAL A 89 6.99 10.55 12.92
CA VAL A 89 7.83 9.86 11.92
C VAL A 89 7.07 8.67 11.32
N ASP A 90 6.44 7.84 12.14
CA ASP A 90 5.65 6.68 11.70
C ASP A 90 4.52 7.12 10.74
N HIS A 91 3.78 8.17 11.12
CA HIS A 91 2.70 8.73 10.29
C HIS A 91 3.20 9.29 8.96
N ARG A 92 4.32 10.03 8.98
CA ARG A 92 4.96 10.55 7.75
C ARG A 92 5.39 9.41 6.82
N LYS A 93 5.98 8.35 7.37
CA LYS A 93 6.39 7.16 6.61
C LYS A 93 5.19 6.48 5.97
N ALA A 94 4.08 6.32 6.71
CA ALA A 94 2.84 5.77 6.16
C ALA A 94 2.29 6.62 4.99
N ARG A 95 2.32 7.96 5.10
CA ARG A 95 1.86 8.86 4.02
C ARG A 95 2.72 8.77 2.77
N ARG A 96 4.05 8.70 2.91
CA ARG A 96 4.96 8.47 1.78
C ARG A 96 4.71 7.12 1.11
N ALA A 97 4.53 6.07 1.91
CA ALA A 97 4.23 4.73 1.41
C ALA A 97 2.92 4.70 0.61
N TRP A 98 1.88 5.40 1.09
CA TRP A 98 0.63 5.58 0.34
C TRP A 98 0.87 6.20 -1.03
N ILE A 99 1.52 7.38 -1.07
CA ILE A 99 1.75 8.13 -2.31
C ILE A 99 2.55 7.28 -3.31
N GLU A 100 3.61 6.62 -2.83
CA GLU A 100 4.43 5.74 -3.66
C GLU A 100 3.62 4.57 -4.23
N LEU A 101 2.82 3.90 -3.39
CA LEU A 101 2.05 2.74 -3.79
C LEU A 101 0.93 3.09 -4.79
N VAL A 102 0.28 4.24 -4.64
CA VAL A 102 -0.71 4.73 -5.62
C VAL A 102 -0.05 5.04 -6.97
N ILE A 103 1.05 5.82 -6.97
CA ILE A 103 1.69 6.28 -8.22
C ILE A 103 2.38 5.13 -8.95
N ARG A 104 3.21 4.36 -8.24
CA ARG A 104 4.05 3.30 -8.86
C ARG A 104 3.33 1.96 -8.96
N GLY A 105 2.44 1.67 -8.01
CA GLY A 105 1.74 0.39 -7.94
C GLY A 105 0.40 0.43 -8.67
N LEU A 106 -0.53 1.23 -8.16
CA LEU A 106 -1.94 1.12 -8.54
C LEU A 106 -2.18 1.58 -9.98
N ILE A 107 -1.83 2.84 -10.31
CA ILE A 107 -2.13 3.44 -11.62
C ILE A 107 -1.54 2.61 -12.77
N GLY A 108 -0.28 2.18 -12.61
CA GLY A 108 0.42 1.39 -13.63
C GLY A 108 -0.25 0.04 -13.89
N ARG A 109 -0.64 -0.68 -12.82
CA ARG A 109 -1.30 -1.98 -12.94
C ARG A 109 -2.71 -1.85 -13.51
N THR A 110 -3.49 -0.87 -13.07
CA THR A 110 -4.83 -0.63 -13.61
C THR A 110 -4.78 -0.31 -15.12
N ARG A 111 -3.81 0.51 -15.56
CA ARG A 111 -3.59 0.74 -16.99
C ARG A 111 -3.28 -0.55 -17.74
N ALA A 112 -2.39 -1.40 -17.20
CA ALA A 112 -2.04 -2.66 -17.84
C ALA A 112 -3.24 -3.62 -17.99
N VAL A 113 -4.14 -3.66 -17.01
CA VAL A 113 -5.40 -4.41 -17.10
C VAL A 113 -6.26 -3.89 -18.26
N LEU A 114 -6.42 -2.57 -18.37
CA LEU A 114 -7.24 -1.95 -19.44
C LEU A 114 -6.64 -2.18 -20.82
N GLU A 115 -5.33 -2.03 -20.98
CA GLU A 115 -4.61 -2.32 -22.24
C GLU A 115 -4.80 -3.79 -22.64
N LEU A 116 -4.63 -4.71 -21.68
CA LEU A 116 -4.87 -6.13 -21.92
C LEU A 116 -6.30 -6.41 -22.37
N TRP A 117 -7.29 -5.75 -21.76
CA TRP A 117 -8.68 -5.90 -22.18
C TRP A 117 -8.91 -5.41 -23.62
N VAL A 118 -8.32 -4.27 -24.00
CA VAL A 118 -8.39 -3.76 -25.38
C VAL A 118 -7.79 -4.77 -26.37
N ASP A 119 -6.66 -5.39 -26.03
CA ASP A 119 -6.04 -6.44 -26.85
C ASP A 119 -6.96 -7.66 -27.01
N VAL A 120 -7.66 -8.06 -25.95
CA VAL A 120 -8.65 -9.15 -26.00
C VAL A 120 -9.80 -8.81 -26.95
N GLU A 121 -10.33 -7.59 -26.89
CA GLU A 121 -11.41 -7.14 -27.78
C GLU A 121 -10.99 -7.09 -29.25
N LEU A 122 -9.77 -6.61 -29.53
CA LEU A 122 -9.24 -6.56 -30.88
C LEU A 122 -9.02 -7.96 -31.45
N ALA A 123 -8.48 -8.88 -30.64
CA ALA A 123 -8.30 -10.27 -31.05
C ALA A 123 -9.63 -10.98 -31.29
N LEU A 124 -10.64 -10.77 -30.44
CA LEU A 124 -11.99 -11.30 -30.65
C LEU A 124 -12.59 -10.82 -31.97
N LYS A 125 -12.49 -9.51 -32.26
CA LYS A 125 -12.94 -8.95 -33.54
C LYS A 125 -12.19 -9.52 -34.75
N ALA A 126 -10.90 -9.84 -34.60
CA ALA A 126 -10.11 -10.46 -35.66
C ALA A 126 -10.53 -11.91 -35.91
N ILE A 127 -10.75 -12.68 -34.84
CA ILE A 127 -11.24 -14.06 -34.91
C ILE A 127 -12.64 -14.13 -35.53
N ASP A 128 -13.56 -13.24 -35.14
CA ASP A 128 -14.92 -13.20 -35.70
C ASP A 128 -14.95 -12.88 -37.20
N LYS A 129 -13.95 -12.15 -37.71
CA LYS A 129 -13.78 -11.90 -39.15
C LYS A 129 -13.30 -13.15 -39.90
N GLN A 130 -12.55 -14.03 -39.25
CA GLN A 130 -12.09 -15.31 -39.81
C GLN A 130 -13.19 -16.38 -39.65
N LYS A 131 -14.17 -16.39 -40.57
CA LYS A 131 -15.31 -17.34 -40.60
C LYS A 131 -14.92 -18.80 -40.95
N THR A 132 -13.83 -19.34 -40.43
CA THR A 132 -13.37 -20.71 -40.69
C THR A 132 -13.72 -21.63 -39.52
N VAL A 133 -14.18 -22.87 -39.78
CA VAL A 133 -14.62 -23.84 -38.75
C VAL A 133 -13.50 -24.19 -37.75
N THR A 134 -12.23 -24.12 -38.16
CA THR A 134 -11.06 -24.32 -37.29
C THR A 134 -10.87 -23.21 -36.24
N SER A 135 -11.61 -22.09 -36.35
CA SER A 135 -11.47 -20.94 -35.45
C SER A 135 -12.05 -21.20 -34.05
N SER A 136 -12.95 -22.17 -33.87
CA SER A 136 -13.63 -22.39 -32.58
C SER A 136 -12.67 -22.86 -31.48
N ASN A 137 -11.85 -23.88 -31.75
CA ASN A 137 -10.89 -24.41 -30.78
C ASN A 137 -9.78 -23.41 -30.48
N VAL A 138 -9.30 -22.71 -31.51
CA VAL A 138 -8.28 -21.65 -31.37
C VAL A 138 -8.84 -20.47 -30.56
N ARG A 139 -10.10 -20.08 -30.80
CA ARG A 139 -10.80 -19.04 -30.04
C ARG A 139 -10.94 -19.42 -28.57
N ALA A 140 -11.38 -20.64 -28.27
CA ALA A 140 -11.56 -21.09 -26.90
C ALA A 140 -10.22 -21.09 -26.13
N GLY A 141 -9.15 -21.62 -26.74
CA GLY A 141 -7.81 -21.61 -26.15
C GLY A 141 -7.27 -20.21 -25.91
N TYR A 142 -7.42 -19.30 -26.88
CA TYR A 142 -7.03 -17.90 -26.74
C TYR A 142 -7.79 -17.18 -25.62
N LEU A 143 -9.13 -17.32 -25.60
CA LEU A 143 -9.97 -16.70 -24.58
C LEU A 143 -9.64 -17.21 -23.18
N PHE A 144 -9.40 -18.51 -23.03
CA PHE A 144 -8.99 -19.08 -21.76
C PHE A 144 -7.65 -18.48 -21.29
N ALA A 145 -6.63 -18.48 -22.15
CA ALA A 145 -5.32 -17.92 -21.82
C ALA A 145 -5.40 -16.43 -21.44
N GLN A 146 -6.17 -15.64 -22.19
CA GLN A 146 -6.34 -14.22 -21.90
C GLN A 146 -7.16 -13.95 -20.63
N SER A 147 -8.20 -14.76 -20.38
CA SER A 147 -8.99 -14.66 -19.14
C SER A 147 -8.13 -14.94 -17.91
N ALA A 148 -7.22 -15.92 -17.99
CA ALA A 148 -6.28 -16.23 -16.93
C ALA A 148 -5.33 -15.06 -16.67
N LYS A 149 -4.74 -14.49 -17.73
CA LYS A 149 -3.86 -13.33 -17.64
C LYS A 149 -4.57 -12.08 -17.09
N LEU A 150 -5.81 -11.84 -17.51
CA LEU A 150 -6.63 -10.75 -17.00
C LEU A 150 -6.95 -10.94 -15.52
N SER A 151 -7.35 -12.15 -15.13
CA SER A 151 -7.61 -12.50 -13.72
C SER A 151 -6.38 -12.29 -12.84
N GLU A 152 -5.19 -12.64 -13.33
CA GLU A 152 -3.93 -12.41 -12.62
C GLU A 152 -3.64 -10.92 -12.42
N GLN A 153 -3.84 -10.10 -13.46
CA GLN A 153 -3.63 -8.65 -13.35
C GLN A 153 -4.66 -7.99 -12.42
N ILE A 154 -5.93 -8.42 -12.46
CA ILE A 154 -6.95 -7.96 -11.52
C ILE A 154 -6.56 -8.32 -10.08
N ALA A 155 -6.13 -9.56 -9.83
CA ALA A 155 -5.67 -9.98 -8.51
C ALA A 155 -4.46 -9.14 -8.03
N ALA A 156 -3.56 -8.77 -8.93
CA ALA A 156 -2.44 -7.89 -8.60
C ALA A 156 -2.87 -6.46 -8.25
N VAL A 157 -3.93 -5.93 -8.88
CA VAL A 157 -4.51 -4.62 -8.52
C VAL A 157 -5.19 -4.70 -7.15
N GLU A 158 -5.97 -5.74 -6.89
CA GLU A 158 -6.63 -5.95 -5.58
C GLU A 158 -5.61 -6.14 -4.45
N ALA A 159 -4.48 -6.81 -4.70
CA ALA A 159 -3.40 -6.91 -3.73
C ALA A 159 -2.77 -5.54 -3.40
N VAL A 160 -2.60 -4.66 -4.40
CA VAL A 160 -2.15 -3.27 -4.16
C VAL A 160 -3.19 -2.49 -3.37
N PHE A 161 -4.48 -2.68 -3.66
CA PHE A 161 -5.55 -2.03 -2.93
C PHE A 161 -5.61 -2.48 -1.46
N SER A 162 -5.49 -3.78 -1.18
CA SER A 162 -5.40 -4.30 0.20
C SER A 162 -4.21 -3.70 0.97
N ASN A 163 -3.05 -3.56 0.33
CA ASN A 163 -1.91 -2.87 0.95
C ASN A 163 -2.19 -1.38 1.25
N LEU A 164 -3.02 -0.70 0.45
CA LEU A 164 -3.46 0.66 0.73
C LEU A 164 -4.40 0.71 1.95
N GLU A 165 -5.30 -0.25 2.09
CA GLU A 165 -6.16 -0.38 3.29
C GLU A 165 -5.31 -0.54 4.55
N ASP A 166 -4.28 -1.40 4.51
CA ASP A 166 -3.35 -1.61 5.63
C ASP A 166 -2.59 -0.32 6.01
N ILE A 167 -2.16 0.46 5.01
CA ILE A 167 -1.48 1.74 5.24
C ILE A 167 -2.42 2.74 5.93
N VAL A 168 -3.68 2.82 5.52
CA VAL A 168 -4.68 3.71 6.15
C VAL A 168 -5.04 3.24 7.55
N ALA A 169 -5.19 1.93 7.76
CA ALA A 169 -5.39 1.36 9.09
C ALA A 169 -4.20 1.70 10.03
N ASN A 170 -2.97 1.65 9.52
CA ASN A 170 -1.79 2.08 10.26
C ASN A 170 -1.83 3.59 10.59
N MET A 171 -2.25 4.46 9.65
CA MET A 171 -2.44 5.89 9.95
C MET A 171 -3.49 6.10 11.05
N GLN A 172 -4.61 5.38 11.01
CA GLN A 172 -5.64 5.44 12.05
C GLN A 172 -5.08 5.01 13.42
N SER A 173 -4.32 3.91 13.46
CA SER A 173 -3.64 3.48 14.69
C SER A 173 -2.66 4.55 15.22
N THR A 174 -1.95 5.27 14.34
CA THR A 174 -1.10 6.40 14.79
C THR A 174 -1.91 7.57 15.35
N CYS A 175 -3.11 7.85 14.83
CA CYS A 175 -4.04 8.83 15.41
C CYS A 175 -4.47 8.42 16.83
N GLU A 176 -4.90 7.17 17.02
CA GLU A 176 -5.30 6.65 18.33
C GLU A 176 -4.15 6.70 19.34
N ARG A 177 -2.93 6.36 18.90
CA ARG A 177 -1.72 6.41 19.74
C ARG A 177 -1.42 7.83 20.23
N VAL A 178 -1.58 8.85 19.39
CA VAL A 178 -1.34 10.25 19.81
C VAL A 178 -2.45 10.77 20.71
N GLU A 179 -3.71 10.42 20.47
CA GLU A 179 -4.82 10.75 21.36
C GLU A 179 -4.63 10.12 22.75
N TYR A 180 -4.23 8.85 22.78
CA TYR A 180 -3.87 8.17 24.02
C TYR A 180 -2.73 8.90 24.74
N LEU A 181 -1.70 9.33 24.02
CA LEU A 181 -0.57 10.09 24.59
C LEU A 181 -1.04 11.41 25.19
N VAL A 182 -1.98 12.13 24.56
CA VAL A 182 -2.59 13.36 25.13
C VAL A 182 -3.28 13.06 26.46
N ILE A 183 -4.10 12.01 26.52
CA ILE A 183 -4.84 11.61 27.72
C ILE A 183 -3.88 11.18 28.85
N GLU A 184 -2.88 10.35 28.53
CA GLU A 184 -1.85 9.90 29.47
C GLU A 184 -1.08 11.10 30.05
N THR A 185 -0.67 12.02 29.18
CA THR A 185 0.09 13.22 29.57
C THR A 185 -0.75 14.14 30.44
N ALA A 186 -2.02 14.37 30.08
CA ALA A 186 -2.94 15.20 30.87
C ALA A 186 -3.16 14.63 32.28
N LYS A 187 -3.22 13.30 32.43
CA LYS A 187 -3.35 12.61 33.72
C LYS A 187 -2.10 12.70 34.59
N THR A 188 -0.92 12.66 33.98
CA THR A 188 0.37 12.50 34.68
C THR A 188 1.10 13.82 34.92
N ARG A 189 1.04 14.75 33.96
CA ARG A 189 1.68 16.08 34.01
C ARG A 189 0.69 17.23 34.16
N GLY A 190 -0.60 16.96 34.02
CA GLY A 190 -1.67 17.95 34.11
C GLY A 190 -2.12 18.48 32.75
N THR A 191 -3.30 19.07 32.72
CA THR A 191 -3.94 19.60 31.50
C THR A 191 -3.19 20.80 30.92
N VAL A 192 -2.54 21.62 31.75
CA VAL A 192 -1.74 22.75 31.27
C VAL A 192 -0.61 22.29 30.37
N PHE A 193 0.11 21.24 30.78
CA PHE A 193 1.19 20.65 29.97
C PHE A 193 0.66 20.11 28.64
N ALA A 194 -0.41 19.32 28.66
CA ALA A 194 -0.92 18.66 27.44
C ALA A 194 -1.56 19.63 26.41
N PHE A 195 -2.20 20.71 26.88
CA PHE A 195 -3.03 21.58 26.04
C PHE A 195 -2.47 22.99 25.83
N ARG A 196 -1.53 23.46 26.65
CA ARG A 196 -1.02 24.84 26.57
C ARG A 196 0.49 24.92 26.38
N GLU A 197 1.24 24.02 27.01
CA GLU A 197 2.70 24.01 26.89
C GLU A 197 3.11 23.51 25.51
N ALA A 198 3.97 24.26 24.83
CA ALA A 198 4.53 23.83 23.56
C ALA A 198 5.46 22.63 23.80
N MET A 199 5.37 21.62 22.94
CA MET A 199 6.29 20.48 23.01
C MET A 199 7.71 20.94 22.66
N TRP A 200 7.90 21.40 21.43
CA TRP A 200 9.17 22.00 21.03
C TRP A 200 9.01 23.51 20.97
N VAL A 201 8.94 24.14 19.79
CA VAL A 201 8.78 25.61 19.67
C VAL A 201 7.37 26.00 19.25
N THR A 202 6.68 25.07 18.60
CA THR A 202 5.49 25.39 17.83
C THR A 202 4.22 25.20 18.63
N TRP A 203 3.85 23.95 18.91
CA TRP A 203 2.49 23.61 19.30
C TRP A 203 2.40 22.72 20.55
N PRO A 204 1.26 22.79 21.27
CA PRO A 204 0.99 21.86 22.35
C PRO A 204 0.67 20.46 21.82
N LEU A 205 0.83 19.45 22.67
CA LEU A 205 0.64 18.03 22.34
C LEU A 205 -0.75 17.76 21.71
N ALA A 206 -1.81 18.32 22.29
CA ALA A 206 -3.17 18.18 21.77
C ALA A 206 -3.31 18.68 20.34
N ARG A 207 -2.62 19.77 19.98
CA ARG A 207 -2.67 20.33 18.63
C ARG A 207 -1.98 19.42 17.61
N PHE A 208 -0.97 18.66 18.04
CA PHE A 208 -0.39 17.61 17.20
C PHE A 208 -1.36 16.45 16.96
N ALA A 209 -2.14 16.05 17.96
CA ALA A 209 -3.16 15.03 17.78
C ALA A 209 -4.22 15.44 16.73
N ASP A 210 -4.80 16.65 16.88
CA ASP A 210 -5.76 17.22 15.93
C ASP A 210 -5.16 17.28 14.51
N GLY A 211 -3.89 17.67 14.42
CA GLY A 211 -3.13 17.76 13.19
C GLY A 211 -3.01 16.45 12.45
N ILE A 212 -2.48 15.42 13.12
CA ILE A 212 -2.33 14.08 12.56
C ILE A 212 -3.68 13.55 12.08
N GLN A 213 -4.74 13.73 12.87
CA GLN A 213 -6.09 13.29 12.50
C GLN A 213 -6.59 14.01 11.25
N SER A 214 -6.46 15.33 11.20
CA SER A 214 -6.82 16.15 10.04
C SER A 214 -6.04 15.75 8.78
N LEU A 215 -4.74 15.47 8.91
CA LEU A 215 -3.89 15.01 7.82
C LEU A 215 -4.24 13.59 7.33
N SER A 216 -4.78 12.73 8.19
CA SER A 216 -5.17 11.36 7.82
C SER A 216 -6.51 11.29 7.07
N MET A 217 -7.43 12.23 7.32
CA MET A 217 -8.78 12.21 6.74
C MET A 217 -8.81 12.18 5.20
N PRO A 218 -8.00 12.96 4.47
CA PRO A 218 -7.95 12.90 3.01
C PRO A 218 -7.57 11.51 2.47
N TYR A 219 -6.72 10.76 3.17
CA TYR A 219 -6.31 9.41 2.75
C TYR A 219 -7.44 8.40 2.93
N ILE A 220 -8.21 8.51 4.01
CA ILE A 220 -9.40 7.68 4.24
C ILE A 220 -10.45 7.92 3.15
N GLN A 221 -10.70 9.19 2.82
CA GLN A 221 -11.63 9.57 1.74
C GLN A 221 -11.12 9.11 0.37
N SER A 222 -9.81 9.26 0.13
CA SER A 222 -9.14 8.80 -1.09
C SER A 222 -9.29 7.29 -1.27
N LEU A 223 -9.10 6.50 -0.21
CA LEU A 223 -9.27 5.04 -0.25
C LEU A 223 -10.67 4.62 -0.74
N ALA A 224 -11.72 5.25 -0.18
CA ALA A 224 -13.10 4.96 -0.55
C ALA A 224 -13.38 5.32 -2.02
N LEU A 225 -12.82 6.43 -2.50
CA LEU A 225 -12.96 6.85 -3.89
C LEU A 225 -12.12 5.97 -4.84
N VAL A 226 -10.92 5.55 -4.45
CA VAL A 226 -10.13 4.59 -5.21
C VAL A 226 -10.90 3.29 -5.39
N ARG A 227 -11.57 2.79 -4.35
CA ARG A 227 -12.42 1.59 -4.45
C ARG A 227 -13.51 1.76 -5.50
N SER A 228 -14.25 2.88 -5.46
CA SER A 228 -15.34 3.11 -6.42
C SER A 228 -14.85 3.27 -7.87
N LEU A 229 -13.67 3.88 -8.06
CA LEU A 229 -13.02 3.95 -9.37
C LEU A 229 -12.59 2.57 -9.85
N LEU A 230 -12.00 1.74 -8.98
CA LEU A 230 -11.60 0.37 -9.34
C LEU A 230 -12.80 -0.49 -9.69
N ASP A 231 -13.90 -0.40 -8.94
CA ASP A 231 -15.13 -1.12 -9.28
C ASP A 231 -15.64 -0.72 -10.68
N THR A 232 -15.47 0.54 -11.09
CA THR A 232 -15.80 1.00 -12.45
C THR A 232 -14.81 0.47 -13.48
N LEU A 233 -13.50 0.62 -13.23
CA LEU A 233 -12.43 0.30 -14.17
C LEU A 233 -12.22 -1.21 -14.39
N LEU A 234 -12.54 -2.02 -13.39
CA LEU A 234 -12.39 -3.47 -13.42
C LEU A 234 -13.72 -4.20 -13.77
N THR A 235 -14.77 -3.45 -14.12
CA THR A 235 -16.01 -4.03 -14.64
C THR A 235 -15.83 -4.41 -16.11
N PHE A 236 -15.58 -5.70 -16.36
CA PHE A 236 -15.50 -6.27 -17.70
C PHE A 236 -16.78 -7.03 -18.07
N PRO A 237 -17.26 -6.92 -19.32
CA PRO A 237 -18.28 -7.82 -19.85
C PRO A 237 -17.88 -9.28 -19.66
N PRO A 238 -18.85 -10.18 -19.38
CA PRO A 238 -18.57 -11.61 -19.43
C PRO A 238 -18.05 -11.95 -20.83
N LEU A 239 -16.94 -12.68 -20.89
CA LEU A 239 -16.43 -13.18 -22.15
C LEU A 239 -17.49 -14.11 -22.76
N PRO A 240 -17.69 -14.09 -24.09
CA PRO A 240 -18.67 -14.95 -24.74
C PRO A 240 -18.28 -16.41 -24.46
N THR A 241 -19.01 -17.04 -23.55
CA THR A 241 -18.84 -18.47 -23.27
C THR A 241 -19.29 -19.22 -24.52
N SER A 242 -18.48 -20.17 -24.97
CA SER A 242 -18.75 -20.94 -26.19
C SER A 242 -19.92 -21.91 -26.04
N THR A 243 -20.79 -21.75 -25.04
CA THR A 243 -21.94 -22.61 -24.83
C THR A 243 -23.04 -22.14 -25.77
N PRO A 244 -23.32 -22.85 -26.88
CA PRO A 244 -24.48 -22.52 -27.69
C PRO A 244 -25.74 -22.66 -26.83
N PRO A 245 -26.76 -21.80 -26.99
CA PRO A 245 -28.06 -22.04 -26.39
C PRO A 245 -28.58 -23.36 -26.98
N THR A 246 -28.60 -24.42 -26.18
CA THR A 246 -29.13 -25.72 -26.58
C THR A 246 -30.63 -25.53 -26.89
N PRO A 247 -31.10 -25.63 -28.15
CA PRO A 247 -32.51 -25.41 -28.48
C PRO A 247 -33.38 -26.64 -28.21
N PHE A 248 -32.95 -27.53 -27.30
CA PHE A 248 -33.59 -28.81 -27.04
C PHE A 248 -34.21 -28.83 -25.64
N GLU A 249 -35.31 -28.10 -25.49
CA GLU A 249 -36.33 -28.42 -24.48
C GLU A 249 -37.71 -28.22 -25.10
N ALA A 250 -37.97 -29.03 -26.13
CA ALA A 250 -39.33 -29.35 -26.52
C ALA A 250 -39.85 -30.44 -25.57
N GLU A 251 -40.73 -29.99 -24.66
CA GLU A 251 -42.03 -30.63 -24.43
C GLU A 251 -42.01 -32.07 -23.89
N SER A 252 -42.08 -32.22 -22.55
CA SER A 252 -43.00 -33.17 -21.93
C SER A 252 -43.22 -32.96 -20.43
N ALA A 253 -44.48 -32.61 -20.12
CA ALA A 253 -45.26 -32.92 -18.92
C ALA A 253 -45.21 -32.03 -17.66
N PRO A 254 -46.33 -32.00 -16.88
CA PRO A 254 -46.73 -30.83 -16.11
C PRO A 254 -46.78 -31.05 -14.59
N THR A 255 -46.90 -29.92 -13.88
CA THR A 255 -47.66 -29.67 -12.63
C THR A 255 -46.86 -29.47 -11.32
N THR A 256 -47.15 -28.31 -10.70
CA THR A 256 -47.07 -27.92 -9.26
C THR A 256 -45.76 -27.29 -8.70
N PRO A 257 -45.84 -26.39 -7.68
CA PRO A 257 -45.93 -24.95 -7.91
C PRO A 257 -44.87 -24.09 -7.17
N ALA A 258 -44.84 -22.80 -7.53
CA ALA A 258 -44.30 -21.68 -6.75
C ALA A 258 -42.77 -21.58 -6.60
N THR A 259 -42.03 -21.67 -7.70
CA THR A 259 -40.65 -21.15 -7.73
C THR A 259 -40.70 -19.63 -7.78
N ARG A 260 -40.38 -19.00 -6.63
CA ARG A 260 -40.10 -17.56 -6.48
C ARG A 260 -39.23 -17.11 -7.65
N LYS A 261 -39.80 -16.28 -8.52
CA LYS A 261 -39.11 -15.60 -9.61
C LYS A 261 -38.09 -14.65 -8.96
N SER A 262 -36.86 -15.12 -8.75
CA SER A 262 -35.77 -14.30 -8.25
C SER A 262 -35.66 -13.07 -9.16
N PRO A 263 -35.67 -11.85 -8.61
CA PRO A 263 -35.55 -10.65 -9.42
C PRO A 263 -34.27 -10.75 -10.24
N ALA A 264 -34.39 -10.67 -11.57
CA ALA A 264 -33.25 -10.72 -12.48
C ALA A 264 -32.26 -9.62 -12.06
N GLU A 265 -31.06 -10.02 -11.63
CA GLU A 265 -30.02 -9.06 -11.29
C GLU A 265 -29.75 -8.17 -12.51
N PRO A 266 -29.66 -6.85 -12.31
CA PRO A 266 -29.36 -5.93 -13.40
C PRO A 266 -28.00 -6.29 -13.99
N VAL A 267 -28.00 -6.69 -15.26
CA VAL A 267 -26.77 -6.95 -16.02
C VAL A 267 -25.95 -5.67 -15.99
N LYS A 268 -24.80 -5.68 -15.29
CA LYS A 268 -23.88 -4.54 -15.24
C LYS A 268 -23.39 -4.26 -16.66
N THR A 269 -23.89 -3.20 -17.26
CA THR A 269 -23.42 -2.71 -18.55
C THR A 269 -22.00 -2.17 -18.41
N ARG A 270 -21.14 -2.46 -19.39
CA ARG A 270 -19.79 -1.92 -19.43
C ARG A 270 -19.84 -0.38 -19.38
N PRO A 271 -18.98 0.27 -18.59
CA PRO A 271 -18.82 1.71 -18.65
C PRO A 271 -18.44 2.17 -20.06
N SER A 272 -18.89 3.36 -20.43
CA SER A 272 -18.48 4.03 -21.66
C SER A 272 -16.98 4.35 -21.63
N ASN A 273 -16.37 4.53 -22.81
CA ASN A 273 -14.94 4.85 -22.89
C ASN A 273 -14.64 6.22 -22.25
N GLU A 274 -15.59 7.16 -22.32
CA GLU A 274 -15.51 8.45 -21.64
C GLU A 274 -15.47 8.29 -20.13
N GLU A 275 -16.31 7.42 -19.56
CA GLU A 275 -16.30 7.11 -18.13
C GLU A 275 -15.00 6.42 -17.70
N ILE A 276 -14.47 5.49 -18.50
CA ILE A 276 -13.18 4.83 -18.22
C ILE A 276 -12.05 5.87 -18.22
N GLN A 277 -12.01 6.76 -19.22
CA GLN A 277 -10.99 7.80 -19.31
C GLN A 277 -11.12 8.81 -18.17
N ALA A 278 -12.34 9.19 -17.80
CA ALA A 278 -12.61 10.07 -16.66
C ALA A 278 -12.17 9.42 -15.34
N ALA A 279 -12.51 8.15 -15.13
CA ALA A 279 -12.12 7.39 -13.95
C ALA A 279 -10.59 7.23 -13.84
N MET A 280 -9.90 6.93 -14.94
CA MET A 280 -8.43 6.89 -14.98
C MET A 280 -7.81 8.26 -14.70
N SER A 281 -8.39 9.34 -15.24
CA SER A 281 -7.91 10.71 -14.99
C SER A 281 -8.09 11.10 -13.53
N LEU A 282 -9.24 10.76 -12.93
CA LEU A 282 -9.49 10.97 -11.50
C LEU A 282 -8.52 10.15 -10.63
N LEU A 283 -8.27 8.89 -10.99
CA LEU A 283 -7.31 8.04 -10.27
C LEU A 283 -5.89 8.60 -10.32
N ALA A 284 -5.50 9.22 -11.43
CA ALA A 284 -4.18 9.85 -11.58
C ALA A 284 -4.04 11.15 -10.79
N VAL A 285 -5.12 11.91 -10.61
CA VAL A 285 -5.12 13.18 -9.87
C VAL A 285 -5.32 12.98 -8.36
N GLN A 286 -5.99 11.89 -7.96
CA GLN A 286 -6.29 11.53 -6.57
C GLN A 286 -5.13 11.61 -5.57
N PRO A 287 -3.93 11.04 -5.83
CA PRO A 287 -2.81 11.12 -4.88
C PRO A 287 -2.32 12.55 -4.60
N LEU A 288 -2.82 13.55 -5.33
CA LEU A 288 -2.39 14.94 -5.26
C LEU A 288 -3.41 15.88 -4.66
N LEU A 289 -4.63 15.46 -4.28
CA LEU A 289 -5.60 16.39 -3.68
C LEU A 289 -5.12 16.78 -2.29
N PRO A 290 -4.50 17.97 -2.11
CA PRO A 290 -4.11 18.42 -0.80
C PRO A 290 -5.42 18.75 -0.11
N GLY A 291 -5.74 18.05 0.98
CA GLY A 291 -6.91 18.41 1.77
C GLY A 291 -6.83 19.90 2.09
N LYS A 292 -7.90 20.66 1.83
CA LYS A 292 -8.04 22.06 2.31
C LYS A 292 -8.23 22.08 3.84
N ALA A 293 -7.52 21.23 4.57
CA ALA A 293 -7.90 20.79 5.90
C ALA A 293 -7.48 21.74 7.02
N SER A 294 -6.82 22.86 6.70
CA SER A 294 -6.63 23.98 7.64
C SER A 294 -6.26 25.26 6.89
N ASP A 295 -6.46 26.41 7.54
CA ASP A 295 -6.02 27.73 7.04
C ASP A 295 -4.51 27.81 6.75
N TRP A 296 -3.73 26.82 7.19
CA TRP A 296 -2.27 26.71 7.00
C TRP A 296 -1.88 25.72 5.89
N GLY A 297 -2.85 25.02 5.30
CA GLY A 297 -2.63 24.03 4.23
C GLY A 297 -1.88 22.77 4.70
N ASN A 298 -1.85 21.75 3.83
CA ASN A 298 -0.99 20.57 4.02
C ASN A 298 0.50 20.97 4.09
N ASP A 299 0.87 22.00 3.33
CA ASP A 299 2.25 22.45 3.20
C ASP A 299 2.79 23.08 4.48
N GLY A 300 1.97 23.84 5.23
CA GLY A 300 2.37 24.38 6.52
C GLY A 300 2.60 23.29 7.57
N TRP A 301 1.81 22.21 7.52
CA TRP A 301 2.02 21.04 8.37
C TRP A 301 3.30 20.27 8.00
N GLU A 302 3.56 20.08 6.71
CA GLU A 302 4.81 19.48 6.24
C GLU A 302 6.03 20.33 6.60
N GLU A 303 5.92 21.65 6.55
CA GLU A 303 6.98 22.57 6.95
C GLU A 303 7.24 22.47 8.46
N VAL A 304 6.20 22.49 9.28
CA VAL A 304 6.33 22.27 10.73
C VAL A 304 6.93 20.91 11.03
N LEU A 305 6.48 19.84 10.35
CA LEU A 305 7.09 18.52 10.49
C LEU A 305 8.52 18.49 9.94
N ALA A 306 8.86 19.24 8.91
CA ALA A 306 10.23 19.29 8.37
C ALA A 306 11.17 20.02 9.33
N VAL A 307 10.71 21.10 9.96
CA VAL A 307 11.47 21.86 10.95
C VAL A 307 11.62 21.08 12.25
N GLU A 308 10.54 20.50 12.76
CA GLU A 308 10.51 19.82 14.06
C GLU A 308 10.97 18.35 13.97
N VAL A 309 10.65 17.65 12.88
CA VAL A 309 10.88 16.20 12.68
C VAL A 309 11.88 15.90 11.55
N GLY A 310 12.00 16.76 10.54
CA GLY A 310 12.89 16.55 9.38
C GLY A 310 14.38 16.64 9.69
N GLY A 311 14.75 17.16 10.87
CA GLY A 311 16.11 17.09 11.40
C GLY A 311 16.56 15.69 11.84
N TRP A 312 15.61 14.75 12.06
CA TRP A 312 15.86 13.51 12.81
C TRP A 312 16.00 12.25 11.94
N GLU A 313 15.65 12.32 10.64
CA GLU A 313 15.75 11.19 9.69
C GLU A 313 17.13 11.09 8.97
N ARG A 314 18.16 11.87 9.39
CA ARG A 314 19.48 11.91 8.72
C ARG A 314 20.58 11.19 9.47
#